data_AF-A0A1B1GDH7-F1
#
_entry.id   AF-A0A1B1GDH7-F1
#
_cell.length_a   1.000
_cell.length_b   1.000
_cell.length_c   1.000
_cell.angle_alpha   90.00
_cell.angle_beta   90.00
_cell.angle_gamma   90.00
#
_symmetry.space_group_name_H-M   'P 1'
#
loop_
_entity.id
_entity.type
_entity.pdbx_description
1 polymer ?
#
loop_
_entity_poly.entity_id
_entity_poly.type
_entity_poly.pdbx_seq_one_letter_code
_entity_poly.pdbx_strand_id
1 'polypeptide(L)'
;YWPPQYVLMKGDTLEPLKIVATRGMTVDTQEYHPEPRVASIVSSHFHPEFVVNVKETGQTLMVNYSDINNLKVTSIGTARFLHDGGWDSTKRYFLVAANQSHKIAVVDAKDNKLVKLIDVGKIPHPGRGANFVDPKFGPVWATGHLGDETIAVIGTDPVHHQVPTWKVVRTLKGQGGGNLFIKTHPKSSNLYVDTPLNPDPKISQSVAVFDIKNLDKPFKVLPIAEWSGIKDGPRRVVQPEYNKAGDEVWFAVWNGKEHESAIVIVDDKTLKLKHVIKDKRLVTPTGKFN
;
A
#
# COMPACT_ATOMS: atom_id res chain seq x y z
N TYR A 1 -6.46 10.89 13.45
CA TYR A 1 -6.46 9.93 14.58
C TYR A 1 -5.98 10.69 15.80
N TRP A 2 -6.82 10.78 16.82
CA TRP A 2 -6.54 11.50 18.07
C TRP A 2 -7.17 10.72 19.23
N PRO A 3 -6.53 10.62 20.41
CA PRO A 3 -5.18 11.12 20.76
C PRO A 3 -4.02 10.39 20.04
N PRO A 4 -2.79 10.93 20.04
CA PRO A 4 -1.60 10.28 19.49
C PRO A 4 -1.17 9.11 20.38
N GLN A 5 -1.74 7.92 20.13
CA GLN A 5 -1.47 6.69 20.86
C GLN A 5 -1.79 5.44 20.01
N TYR A 6 -1.28 4.28 20.45
CA TYR A 6 -1.78 2.97 20.04
C TYR A 6 -2.22 2.15 21.27
N VAL A 7 -3.06 1.14 21.04
CA VAL A 7 -3.64 0.30 22.10
C VAL A 7 -3.44 -1.17 21.75
N LEU A 8 -2.85 -1.93 22.67
CA LEU A 8 -2.84 -3.39 22.62
C LEU A 8 -4.11 -3.89 23.32
N MET A 9 -4.85 -4.77 22.64
CA MET A 9 -6.10 -5.33 23.14
C MET A 9 -6.04 -6.86 23.09
N LYS A 10 -6.84 -7.51 23.93
CA LYS A 10 -7.01 -8.95 23.89
C LYS A 10 -7.76 -9.35 22.60
N GLY A 11 -7.20 -10.27 21.83
CA GLY A 11 -7.65 -10.53 20.45
C GLY A 11 -9.06 -11.12 20.30
N ASP A 12 -9.60 -11.76 21.34
CA ASP A 12 -10.91 -12.41 21.33
C ASP A 12 -12.05 -11.52 21.87
N THR A 13 -11.72 -10.54 22.71
CA THR A 13 -12.68 -9.79 23.54
C THR A 13 -12.54 -8.28 23.39
N LEU A 14 -11.47 -7.81 22.75
CA LEU A 14 -11.11 -6.39 22.63
C LEU A 14 -10.89 -5.69 23.97
N GLU A 15 -10.69 -6.45 25.06
CA GLU A 15 -10.31 -5.90 26.35
C GLU A 15 -9.01 -5.10 26.21
N PRO A 16 -8.97 -3.82 26.63
CA PRO A 16 -7.77 -3.01 26.51
C PRO A 16 -6.71 -3.46 27.51
N LEU A 17 -5.54 -3.88 27.02
CA LEU A 17 -4.45 -4.39 27.84
C LEU A 17 -3.37 -3.35 28.12
N LYS A 18 -3.01 -2.54 27.11
CA LYS A 18 -1.96 -1.53 27.22
C LYS A 18 -2.22 -0.36 26.28
N ILE A 19 -2.09 0.87 26.79
CA ILE A 19 -2.14 2.09 25.99
C ILE A 19 -0.75 2.72 26.00
N VAL A 20 -0.25 3.12 24.83
CA VAL A 20 1.07 3.76 24.70
C VAL A 20 0.94 5.03 23.88
N ALA A 21 1.35 6.16 24.46
CA ALA A 21 1.39 7.45 23.77
C ALA A 21 2.52 7.48 22.73
N THR A 22 2.32 8.20 21.63
CA THR A 22 3.33 8.33 20.56
C THR A 22 4.02 9.68 20.52
N ARG A 23 3.62 10.65 21.38
CA ARG A 23 4.31 11.95 21.56
C ARG A 23 5.80 11.73 21.80
N GLY A 24 6.65 12.52 21.13
CA GLY A 24 8.09 12.30 21.18
C GLY A 24 8.86 13.18 20.20
N MET A 25 10.11 12.81 19.93
CA MET A 25 11.04 13.61 19.14
C MET A 25 11.02 13.23 17.67
N THR A 26 11.17 14.20 16.78
CA THR A 26 11.35 13.96 15.34
C THR A 26 12.68 13.27 15.06
N VAL A 27 12.69 12.34 14.09
CA VAL A 27 13.88 11.55 13.74
C VAL A 27 15.04 12.41 13.22
N ASP A 28 14.75 13.52 12.56
CA ASP A 28 15.70 14.42 11.90
C ASP A 28 16.26 15.49 12.85
N THR A 29 15.40 16.40 13.33
CA THR A 29 15.79 17.56 14.11
C THR A 29 15.86 17.29 15.61
N GLN A 30 15.36 16.13 16.07
CA GLN A 30 15.20 15.82 17.49
C GLN A 30 14.39 16.90 18.23
N GLU A 31 13.35 17.44 17.57
CA GLU A 31 12.43 18.41 18.16
C GLU A 31 11.18 17.70 18.67
N TYR A 32 10.64 18.17 19.79
CA TYR A 32 9.43 17.59 20.37
C TYR A 32 8.21 17.86 19.48
N HIS A 33 7.49 16.79 19.13
CA HIS A 33 6.26 16.87 18.36
C HIS A 33 5.05 16.45 19.23
N PRO A 34 4.04 17.32 19.41
CA PRO A 34 2.91 17.08 20.34
C PRO A 34 1.79 16.19 19.76
N GLU A 35 1.74 16.02 18.43
CA GLU A 35 0.70 15.25 17.74
C GLU A 35 1.25 14.28 16.68
N PRO A 36 2.08 13.30 17.06
CA PRO A 36 2.58 12.31 16.12
C PRO A 36 1.60 11.14 15.97
N ARG A 37 0.88 11.12 14.86
CA ARG A 37 -0.22 10.20 14.56
C ARG A 37 0.32 8.81 14.20
N VAL A 38 -0.36 7.78 14.66
CA VAL A 38 -0.15 6.42 14.14
C VAL A 38 -0.74 6.33 12.74
N ALA A 39 0.03 5.80 11.79
CA ALA A 39 -0.37 5.68 10.39
C ALA A 39 -0.77 4.24 10.02
N SER A 40 0.20 3.39 9.69
CA SER A 40 -0.03 1.96 9.45
C SER A 40 0.50 1.12 10.61
N ILE A 41 -0.18 -0.01 10.82
CA ILE A 41 0.23 -1.06 11.76
C ILE A 41 0.21 -2.38 10.98
N VAL A 42 1.29 -3.15 11.03
CA VAL A 42 1.36 -4.52 10.50
C VAL A 42 1.90 -5.47 11.57
N SER A 43 1.69 -6.78 11.40
CA SER A 43 2.29 -7.79 12.29
C SER A 43 3.57 -8.32 11.67
N SER A 44 4.65 -8.42 12.47
CA SER A 44 5.86 -9.14 12.10
C SER A 44 5.55 -10.63 11.89
N HIS A 45 6.32 -11.25 11.00
CA HIS A 45 6.32 -12.69 10.75
C HIS A 45 7.54 -13.40 11.37
N PHE A 46 8.42 -12.66 12.03
CA PHE A 46 9.70 -13.15 12.56
C PHE A 46 9.77 -13.11 14.09
N HIS A 47 9.08 -12.14 14.69
CA HIS A 47 8.98 -11.95 16.13
C HIS A 47 7.52 -11.73 16.53
N PRO A 48 7.15 -11.97 17.79
CA PRO A 48 5.84 -11.60 18.35
C PRO A 48 5.74 -10.07 18.51
N GLU A 49 5.75 -9.36 17.38
CA GLU A 49 5.85 -7.91 17.31
C GLU A 49 4.80 -7.30 16.38
N PHE A 50 4.23 -6.17 16.78
CA PHE A 50 3.58 -5.23 15.88
C PHE A 50 4.61 -4.22 15.36
N VAL A 51 4.49 -3.83 14.10
CA VAL A 51 5.26 -2.76 13.47
C VAL A 51 4.34 -1.56 13.33
N VAL A 52 4.61 -0.50 14.11
CA VAL A 52 3.75 0.69 14.22
C VAL A 52 4.47 1.90 13.63
N ASN A 53 3.91 2.50 12.58
CA ASN A 53 4.45 3.71 11.98
C ASN A 53 3.89 4.96 12.66
N VAL A 54 4.80 5.84 13.10
CA VAL A 54 4.46 7.12 13.71
C VAL A 54 4.84 8.24 12.74
N LYS A 55 3.81 8.89 12.17
CA LYS A 55 3.90 9.73 10.97
C LYS A 55 4.84 10.92 11.15
N GLU A 56 4.52 11.85 12.03
CA GLU A 56 5.20 13.15 12.09
C GLU A 56 6.63 13.05 12.63
N THR A 57 6.87 12.12 13.56
CA THR A 57 8.19 11.87 14.14
C THR A 57 9.07 10.99 13.26
N GLY A 58 8.51 10.24 12.31
CA GLY A 58 9.29 9.39 11.41
C GLY A 58 9.89 8.17 12.11
N GLN A 59 9.20 7.64 13.12
CA GLN A 59 9.62 6.47 13.88
C GLN A 59 8.80 5.24 13.46
N THR A 60 9.47 4.13 13.19
CA THR A 60 8.85 2.81 13.09
C THR A 60 9.11 2.07 14.40
N LEU A 61 8.06 1.70 15.12
CA LEU A 61 8.16 1.03 16.41
C LEU A 61 7.95 -0.48 16.24
N MET A 62 8.91 -1.29 16.67
CA MET A 62 8.78 -2.73 16.80
C MET A 62 8.29 -3.03 18.22
N VAL A 63 6.99 -3.28 18.39
CA VAL A 63 6.31 -3.43 19.69
C VAL A 63 6.15 -4.91 20.01
N ASN A 64 6.98 -5.42 20.91
CA ASN A 64 6.97 -6.83 21.29
C ASN A 64 5.87 -7.12 22.31
N TYR A 65 4.95 -8.02 21.95
CA TYR A 65 3.76 -8.33 22.74
C TYR A 65 3.88 -9.61 23.57
N SER A 66 5.05 -10.25 23.64
CA SER A 66 5.27 -11.45 24.48
C SER A 66 5.11 -11.18 25.97
N ASP A 67 5.44 -9.97 26.41
CA ASP A 67 5.26 -9.51 27.78
C ASP A 67 4.79 -8.04 27.76
N ILE A 68 3.48 -7.85 27.89
CA ILE A 68 2.84 -6.53 27.88
C ILE A 68 3.10 -5.72 29.17
N ASN A 69 3.52 -6.39 30.24
CA ASN A 69 3.82 -5.75 31.52
C ASN A 69 5.24 -5.16 31.49
N ASN A 70 6.19 -5.90 30.92
CA ASN A 70 7.57 -5.46 30.66
C ASN A 70 7.79 -5.16 29.18
N LEU A 71 6.95 -4.28 28.63
CA LEU A 71 6.86 -4.01 27.19
C LEU A 71 8.21 -3.59 26.60
N LYS A 72 8.72 -4.39 25.65
CA LYS A 72 9.90 -4.05 24.86
C LYS A 72 9.48 -3.39 23.55
N VAL A 73 10.05 -2.22 23.28
CA VAL A 73 9.83 -1.49 22.04
C VAL A 73 11.16 -1.05 21.45
N THR A 74 11.42 -1.44 20.20
CA THR A 74 12.54 -0.88 19.42
C THR A 74 12.02 0.28 18.59
N SER A 75 12.52 1.49 18.85
CA SER A 75 12.21 2.67 18.02
C SER A 75 13.25 2.81 16.91
N ILE A 76 12.83 2.62 15.67
CA ILE A 76 13.68 2.73 14.49
C ILE A 76 13.43 4.09 13.84
N GLY A 77 14.46 4.94 13.81
CA GLY A 77 14.44 6.16 13.03
C GLY A 77 14.41 5.85 11.54
N THR A 78 13.41 6.38 10.83
CA THR A 78 13.23 6.16 9.39
C THR A 78 13.25 7.49 8.63
N ALA A 79 12.09 8.03 8.26
CA ALA A 79 11.93 9.35 7.68
C ALA A 79 10.57 9.92 8.09
N ARG A 80 10.45 11.24 8.17
CA ARG A 80 9.19 11.89 8.55
C ARG A 80 8.09 11.63 7.54
N PHE A 81 6.86 11.77 8.00
CA PHE A 81 5.63 11.60 7.24
C PHE A 81 5.41 10.16 6.74
N LEU A 82 5.78 9.18 7.59
CA LEU A 82 5.39 7.79 7.37
C LEU A 82 3.87 7.68 7.15
N HIS A 83 3.49 6.76 6.27
CA HIS A 83 2.10 6.54 5.91
C HIS A 83 1.81 5.04 5.86
N ASP A 84 1.71 4.48 4.67
CA ASP A 84 1.37 3.11 4.37
C ASP A 84 2.57 2.36 3.78
N GLY A 85 2.49 1.04 3.83
CA GLY A 85 3.57 0.16 3.46
C GLY A 85 3.15 -1.30 3.53
N GLY A 86 4.02 -2.18 3.06
CA GLY A 86 3.79 -3.61 3.14
C GLY A 86 5.07 -4.41 3.12
N TRP A 87 4.89 -5.68 3.37
CA TRP A 87 5.95 -6.65 3.36
C TRP A 87 6.45 -6.91 1.94
N ASP A 88 7.75 -7.17 1.81
CA ASP A 88 8.30 -7.87 0.65
C ASP A 88 7.72 -9.29 0.51
N SER A 89 8.01 -9.97 -0.59
CA SER A 89 7.48 -11.32 -0.85
C SER A 89 7.91 -12.36 0.20
N THR A 90 9.05 -12.17 0.87
CA THR A 90 9.54 -13.07 1.94
C THR A 90 8.96 -12.76 3.31
N LYS A 91 8.20 -11.66 3.44
CA LYS A 91 7.60 -11.16 4.68
C LYS A 91 8.61 -10.70 5.75
N ARG A 92 9.85 -10.43 5.35
CA ARG A 92 10.93 -10.02 6.26
C ARG A 92 11.12 -8.51 6.28
N TYR A 93 11.08 -7.89 5.12
CA TYR A 93 11.38 -6.48 4.96
C TYR A 93 10.08 -5.71 4.83
N PHE A 94 9.88 -4.75 5.71
CA PHE A 94 8.75 -3.84 5.63
C PHE A 94 9.16 -2.61 4.82
N LEU A 95 8.53 -2.43 3.66
CA LEU A 95 8.71 -1.28 2.80
C LEU A 95 7.59 -0.28 3.06
N VAL A 96 7.91 0.88 3.61
CA VAL A 96 6.95 1.91 4.02
C VAL A 96 7.25 3.25 3.35
N ALA A 97 6.20 3.91 2.87
CA ALA A 97 6.29 5.25 2.31
C ALA A 97 6.41 6.32 3.39
N ALA A 98 7.46 7.12 3.30
CA ALA A 98 7.58 8.45 3.90
C ALA A 98 7.13 9.47 2.84
N ASN A 99 5.82 9.62 2.69
CA ASN A 99 5.24 10.11 1.44
C ASN A 99 5.62 11.56 1.10
N GLN A 100 5.48 12.48 2.06
CA GLN A 100 5.89 13.88 1.89
C GLN A 100 7.42 14.07 1.85
N SER A 101 8.20 13.01 2.12
CA SER A 101 9.65 12.99 1.93
C SER A 101 10.09 12.29 0.63
N HIS A 102 9.13 11.78 -0.17
CA HIS A 102 9.39 11.10 -1.45
C HIS A 102 10.35 9.89 -1.33
N LYS A 103 10.22 9.16 -0.21
CA LYS A 103 11.09 8.03 0.11
C LYS A 103 10.31 6.78 0.47
N ILE A 104 10.93 5.63 0.22
CA ILE A 104 10.57 4.34 0.81
C ILE A 104 11.63 3.97 1.85
N ALA A 105 11.21 3.75 3.10
CA ALA A 105 12.05 3.17 4.12
C ALA A 105 11.90 1.65 4.11
N VAL A 106 13.02 0.94 4.24
CA VAL A 106 13.09 -0.52 4.31
C VAL A 106 13.52 -0.90 5.72
N VAL A 107 12.64 -1.55 6.47
CA VAL A 107 12.91 -2.03 7.83
C VAL A 107 13.04 -3.56 7.81
N ASP A 108 14.13 -4.10 8.35
CA ASP A 108 14.31 -5.54 8.53
C ASP A 108 13.63 -5.97 9.83
N ALA A 109 12.52 -6.69 9.74
CA ALA A 109 11.76 -7.13 10.91
C ALA A 109 12.36 -8.36 11.61
N LYS A 110 13.41 -8.97 11.05
CA LYS A 110 14.18 -10.01 11.75
C LYS A 110 15.24 -9.39 12.64
N ASP A 111 15.91 -8.36 12.14
CA ASP A 111 17.03 -7.70 12.81
C ASP A 111 16.62 -6.40 13.55
N ASN A 112 15.35 -6.00 13.43
CA ASN A 112 14.77 -4.80 14.03
C ASN A 112 15.58 -3.52 13.76
N LYS A 113 15.94 -3.30 12.48
CA LYS A 113 16.76 -2.15 12.05
C LYS A 113 16.31 -1.57 10.71
N LEU A 114 16.62 -0.29 10.50
CA LEU A 114 16.55 0.34 9.19
C LEU A 114 17.64 -0.25 8.28
N VAL A 115 17.25 -0.67 7.08
CA VAL A 115 18.17 -1.17 6.04
C VAL A 115 18.53 -0.06 5.07
N LYS A 116 17.51 0.67 4.59
CA LYS A 116 17.71 1.68 3.55
C LYS A 116 16.59 2.71 3.52
N LEU A 117 16.94 3.94 3.13
CA LEU A 117 16.01 4.94 2.60
C LEU A 117 16.24 5.05 1.10
N ILE A 118 15.17 4.91 0.32
CA ILE A 118 15.21 4.88 -1.15
C ILE A 118 14.40 6.06 -1.66
N ASP A 119 15.04 6.95 -2.43
CA ASP A 119 14.35 8.01 -3.15
C ASP A 119 13.52 7.44 -4.31
N VAL A 120 12.29 7.91 -4.42
CA VAL A 120 11.32 7.50 -5.46
C VAL A 120 10.65 8.74 -6.08
N GLY A 121 9.59 8.55 -6.86
CA GLY A 121 8.79 9.63 -7.40
C GLY A 121 8.05 10.45 -6.34
N LYS A 122 7.16 11.31 -6.78
CA LYS A 122 6.52 12.33 -5.94
C LYS A 122 5.34 11.75 -5.15
N ILE A 123 5.45 11.76 -3.82
CA ILE A 123 4.40 11.32 -2.88
C ILE A 123 4.01 9.85 -3.15
N PRO A 124 4.90 8.88 -2.84
CA PRO A 124 4.55 7.46 -2.97
C PRO A 124 3.36 7.11 -2.09
N HIS A 125 2.44 6.30 -2.64
CA HIS A 125 1.25 5.84 -1.93
C HIS A 125 0.95 4.37 -2.29
N PRO A 126 1.66 3.42 -1.67
CA PRO A 126 1.60 2.01 -2.07
C PRO A 126 0.32 1.27 -1.66
N GLY A 127 -0.41 1.74 -0.65
CA GLY A 127 -1.20 0.84 0.20
C GLY A 127 -0.27 -0.17 0.86
N ARG A 128 -0.40 -1.45 0.49
CA ARG A 128 0.56 -2.52 0.85
C ARG A 128 1.67 -2.72 -0.19
N GLY A 129 1.56 -2.05 -1.33
CA GLY A 129 2.39 -2.27 -2.51
C GLY A 129 2.06 -3.58 -3.24
N ALA A 130 2.87 -3.88 -4.24
CA ALA A 130 2.71 -5.07 -5.08
C ALA A 130 4.05 -5.82 -5.22
N ASN A 131 4.08 -7.07 -4.76
CA ASN A 131 5.23 -7.96 -4.92
C ASN A 131 5.08 -8.83 -6.17
N PHE A 132 6.12 -8.91 -6.99
CA PHE A 132 6.19 -9.83 -8.13
C PHE A 132 7.64 -10.16 -8.49
N VAL A 133 7.82 -11.06 -9.46
CA VAL A 133 9.14 -11.36 -10.04
C VAL A 133 9.24 -10.61 -11.37
N ASP A 134 10.09 -9.59 -11.42
CA ASP A 134 10.45 -8.91 -12.68
C ASP A 134 11.33 -9.87 -13.51
N PRO A 135 11.05 -10.06 -14.82
CA PRO A 135 11.80 -10.99 -15.66
C PRO A 135 13.31 -10.71 -15.75
N LYS A 136 13.71 -9.46 -15.55
CA LYS A 136 15.12 -9.00 -15.59
C LYS A 136 15.70 -8.83 -14.19
N PHE A 137 14.89 -8.36 -13.24
CA PHE A 137 15.37 -7.94 -11.92
C PHE A 137 14.91 -8.84 -10.76
N GLY A 138 14.34 -10.01 -11.03
CA GLY A 138 13.99 -10.97 -9.98
C GLY A 138 12.92 -10.43 -9.02
N PRO A 139 12.93 -10.84 -7.73
CA PRO A 139 11.96 -10.36 -6.75
C PRO A 139 12.00 -8.85 -6.56
N VAL A 140 10.83 -8.23 -6.72
CA VAL A 140 10.64 -6.78 -6.59
C VAL A 140 9.36 -6.44 -5.81
N TRP A 141 9.35 -5.25 -5.24
CA TRP A 141 8.18 -4.60 -4.67
C TRP A 141 7.93 -3.28 -5.40
N ALA A 142 6.68 -2.96 -5.70
CA ALA A 142 6.29 -1.77 -6.45
C ALA A 142 5.33 -0.85 -5.71
N THR A 143 5.45 0.45 -5.97
CA THR A 143 4.56 1.53 -5.52
C THR A 143 4.24 2.48 -6.66
N GLY A 144 2.98 2.91 -6.75
CA GLY A 144 2.63 4.10 -7.53
C GLY A 144 2.74 5.38 -6.69
N HIS A 145 2.43 6.51 -7.32
CA HIS A 145 2.62 7.84 -6.75
C HIS A 145 1.35 8.69 -6.87
N LEU A 146 1.07 9.45 -5.82
CA LEU A 146 -0.01 10.41 -5.83
C LEU A 146 0.36 11.64 -6.66
N GLY A 147 1.62 12.09 -6.57
CA GLY A 147 2.08 13.37 -7.09
C GLY A 147 2.55 13.36 -8.54
N ASP A 148 2.74 12.19 -9.15
CA ASP A 148 3.13 12.03 -10.56
C ASP A 148 2.68 10.67 -11.12
N GLU A 149 2.89 10.43 -12.42
CA GLU A 149 2.47 9.22 -13.12
C GLU A 149 3.40 8.01 -12.95
N THR A 150 4.46 8.12 -12.15
CA THR A 150 5.49 7.08 -12.10
C THR A 150 5.08 5.92 -11.20
N ILE A 151 5.65 4.74 -11.46
CA ILE A 151 5.58 3.57 -10.59
C ILE A 151 7.03 3.13 -10.36
N ALA A 152 7.46 3.19 -9.10
CA ALA A 152 8.80 2.75 -8.73
C ALA A 152 8.77 1.25 -8.44
N VAL A 153 9.70 0.51 -9.04
CA VAL A 153 9.92 -0.93 -8.83
C VAL A 153 11.27 -1.09 -8.14
N ILE A 154 11.26 -1.65 -6.94
CA ILE A 154 12.41 -1.76 -6.04
C ILE A 154 12.83 -3.22 -5.93
N GLY A 155 14.12 -3.52 -6.09
CA GLY A 155 14.65 -4.87 -5.90
C GLY A 155 14.67 -5.30 -4.43
N THR A 156 14.20 -6.51 -4.13
CA THR A 156 14.01 -7.03 -2.76
C THR A 156 14.68 -8.39 -2.51
N ASP A 157 15.79 -8.69 -3.19
CA ASP A 157 16.52 -9.96 -3.05
C ASP A 157 17.93 -9.78 -2.46
N PRO A 158 18.05 -9.51 -1.14
CA PRO A 158 19.34 -9.32 -0.47
C PRO A 158 20.12 -10.63 -0.28
N VAL A 159 19.62 -11.79 -0.70
CA VAL A 159 20.30 -13.07 -0.48
C VAL A 159 21.10 -13.44 -1.72
N HIS A 160 20.45 -13.44 -2.88
CA HIS A 160 21.10 -13.89 -4.10
C HIS A 160 21.94 -12.79 -4.76
N HIS A 161 21.70 -11.50 -4.44
CA HIS A 161 22.47 -10.35 -4.92
C HIS A 161 22.67 -10.26 -6.43
N GLN A 162 21.88 -11.00 -7.22
CA GLN A 162 22.00 -11.00 -8.69
C GLN A 162 21.52 -9.68 -9.31
N VAL A 163 20.78 -8.89 -8.52
CA VAL A 163 20.10 -7.67 -8.93
C VAL A 163 20.33 -6.57 -7.90
N PRO A 164 20.30 -5.27 -8.31
CA PRO A 164 20.45 -4.18 -7.36
C PRO A 164 19.36 -4.20 -6.29
N THR A 165 19.71 -4.57 -5.07
CA THR A 165 18.78 -4.67 -3.94
C THR A 165 18.66 -3.33 -3.23
N TRP A 166 17.46 -2.99 -2.76
CA TRP A 166 17.15 -1.73 -2.08
C TRP A 166 17.45 -0.49 -2.95
N LYS A 167 17.23 -0.65 -4.27
CA LYS A 167 17.31 0.42 -5.27
C LYS A 167 16.10 0.34 -6.20
N VAL A 168 15.72 1.48 -6.76
CA VAL A 168 14.77 1.51 -7.87
C VAL A 168 15.47 0.89 -9.08
N VAL A 169 14.98 -0.28 -9.51
CA VAL A 169 15.52 -1.03 -10.66
C VAL A 169 14.77 -0.74 -11.95
N ARG A 170 13.53 -0.27 -11.83
CA ARG A 170 12.68 0.14 -12.95
C ARG A 170 11.72 1.24 -12.51
N THR A 171 11.48 2.19 -13.40
CA THR A 171 10.42 3.19 -13.26
C THR A 171 9.46 3.04 -14.43
N LEU A 172 8.22 2.62 -14.17
CA LEU A 172 7.15 2.58 -15.17
C LEU A 172 6.40 3.92 -15.19
N LYS A 173 5.69 4.19 -16.28
CA LYS A 173 4.74 5.32 -16.37
C LYS A 173 3.32 4.79 -16.51
N GLY A 174 2.45 5.16 -15.57
CA GLY A 174 1.02 4.87 -15.58
C GLY A 174 0.21 5.91 -16.35
N GLN A 175 -1.10 5.95 -16.10
CA GLN A 175 -2.03 6.85 -16.79
C GLN A 175 -1.83 8.34 -16.42
N GLY A 176 -1.37 8.60 -15.20
CA GLY A 176 -1.28 9.93 -14.63
C GLY A 176 -1.03 9.86 -13.12
N GLY A 177 -0.87 11.02 -12.48
CA GLY A 177 -0.86 11.11 -11.01
C GLY A 177 -2.22 10.77 -10.39
N GLY A 178 -2.26 10.73 -9.07
CA GLY A 178 -3.48 10.39 -8.32
C GLY A 178 -3.65 8.90 -8.03
N ASN A 179 -2.59 8.08 -8.18
CA ASN A 179 -2.61 6.68 -7.75
C ASN A 179 -2.74 6.58 -6.23
N LEU A 180 -3.56 5.64 -5.77
CA LEU A 180 -3.67 5.28 -4.34
C LEU A 180 -3.29 3.82 -4.08
N PHE A 181 -3.55 2.92 -5.04
CA PHE A 181 -3.27 1.51 -4.88
C PHE A 181 -2.68 0.90 -6.14
N ILE A 182 -1.70 0.04 -5.90
CA ILE A 182 -1.14 -0.88 -6.88
C ILE A 182 -1.38 -2.30 -6.40
N LYS A 183 -1.66 -3.24 -7.31
CA LYS A 183 -1.96 -4.62 -6.92
C LYS A 183 -1.54 -5.65 -7.96
N THR A 184 -1.06 -6.77 -7.46
CA THR A 184 -0.89 -8.02 -8.20
C THR A 184 -1.14 -9.19 -7.25
N HIS A 185 -1.01 -10.42 -7.74
CA HIS A 185 -1.17 -11.65 -6.98
C HIS A 185 -0.15 -12.70 -7.49
N PRO A 186 0.39 -13.60 -6.64
CA PRO A 186 1.38 -14.60 -7.08
C PRO A 186 0.94 -15.52 -8.23
N LYS A 187 -0.36 -15.63 -8.49
CA LYS A 187 -0.94 -16.42 -9.59
C LYS A 187 -1.35 -15.59 -10.81
N SER A 188 -1.15 -14.27 -10.75
CA SER A 188 -1.43 -13.35 -11.84
C SER A 188 -0.15 -12.99 -12.58
N SER A 189 -0.29 -12.63 -13.86
CA SER A 189 0.75 -11.96 -14.63
C SER A 189 0.46 -10.47 -14.82
N ASN A 190 -0.51 -9.91 -14.11
CA ASN A 190 -0.97 -8.54 -14.27
C ASN A 190 -0.62 -7.68 -13.06
N LEU A 191 -0.22 -6.43 -13.33
CA LEU A 191 -0.03 -5.38 -12.33
C LEU A 191 -1.06 -4.29 -12.58
N TYR A 192 -2.00 -4.13 -11.65
CA TYR A 192 -3.10 -3.16 -11.70
C TYR A 192 -2.73 -1.89 -10.95
N VAL A 193 -3.00 -0.73 -11.57
CA VAL A 193 -2.67 0.59 -11.04
C VAL A 193 -3.88 1.49 -11.20
N ASP A 194 -4.48 1.87 -10.08
CA ASP A 194 -5.61 2.82 -10.08
C ASP A 194 -5.15 4.28 -10.14
N THR A 195 -6.06 5.19 -10.42
CA THR A 195 -5.78 6.63 -10.44
C THR A 195 -6.96 7.46 -9.90
N PRO A 196 -7.56 7.06 -8.75
CA PRO A 196 -8.82 7.62 -8.28
C PRO A 196 -8.76 9.11 -8.02
N LEU A 197 -7.60 9.68 -7.68
CA LEU A 197 -7.45 11.11 -7.39
C LEU A 197 -6.99 11.96 -8.59
N ASN A 198 -6.90 11.35 -9.77
CA ASN A 198 -6.63 12.11 -10.98
C ASN A 198 -7.79 13.11 -11.26
N PRO A 199 -7.48 14.33 -11.74
CA PRO A 199 -8.51 15.32 -12.06
C PRO A 199 -9.26 15.00 -13.37
N ASP A 200 -8.67 14.23 -14.30
CA ASP A 200 -9.35 13.79 -15.51
C ASP A 200 -10.31 12.63 -15.18
N PRO A 201 -11.63 12.77 -15.43
CA PRO A 201 -12.58 11.69 -15.25
C PRO A 201 -12.22 10.41 -16.02
N LYS A 202 -11.69 10.51 -17.24
CA LYS A 202 -11.32 9.31 -18.04
C LYS A 202 -10.24 8.49 -17.34
N ILE A 203 -9.30 9.15 -16.65
CA ILE A 203 -8.22 8.51 -15.92
C ILE A 203 -8.71 8.01 -14.55
N SER A 204 -9.47 8.82 -13.82
CA SER A 204 -9.98 8.41 -12.49
C SER A 204 -11.08 7.36 -12.54
N GLN A 205 -11.70 7.15 -13.70
CA GLN A 205 -12.74 6.14 -13.97
C GLN A 205 -12.21 4.84 -14.58
N SER A 206 -10.88 4.71 -14.73
CA SER A 206 -10.23 3.58 -15.37
C SER A 206 -9.03 3.08 -14.56
N VAL A 207 -8.46 1.95 -14.99
CA VAL A 207 -7.30 1.31 -14.36
C VAL A 207 -6.29 0.91 -15.43
N ALA A 208 -5.01 1.20 -15.19
CA ALA A 208 -3.92 0.66 -16.01
C ALA A 208 -3.55 -0.77 -15.57
N VAL A 209 -3.27 -1.62 -16.55
CA VAL A 209 -2.87 -3.02 -16.35
C VAL A 209 -1.62 -3.31 -17.15
N PHE A 210 -0.51 -3.54 -16.45
CA PHE A 210 0.76 -3.95 -17.06
C PHE A 210 0.87 -5.47 -17.11
N ASP A 211 1.51 -5.96 -18.17
CA ASP A 211 1.92 -7.36 -18.28
C ASP A 211 3.28 -7.54 -17.57
N ILE A 212 3.29 -8.19 -16.41
CA ILE A 212 4.50 -8.43 -15.62
C ILE A 212 5.54 -9.22 -16.42
N LYS A 213 5.10 -10.08 -17.35
CA LYS A 213 6.02 -10.86 -18.20
C LYS A 213 6.69 -10.00 -19.28
N ASN A 214 6.15 -8.82 -19.57
CA ASN A 214 6.71 -7.89 -20.54
C ASN A 214 6.38 -6.44 -20.16
N LEU A 215 7.09 -5.93 -19.16
CA LEU A 215 6.90 -4.59 -18.61
C LEU A 215 7.32 -3.44 -19.54
N ASP A 216 7.97 -3.75 -20.67
CA ASP A 216 8.31 -2.77 -21.70
C ASP A 216 7.14 -2.55 -22.68
N LYS A 217 6.14 -3.44 -22.65
CA LYS A 217 4.90 -3.29 -23.41
C LYS A 217 4.03 -2.18 -22.81
N PRO A 218 3.31 -1.39 -23.64
CA PRO A 218 2.30 -0.47 -23.14
C PRO A 218 1.25 -1.17 -22.27
N PHE A 219 0.85 -0.51 -21.18
CA PHE A 219 -0.25 -0.99 -20.34
C PHE A 219 -1.57 -0.99 -21.12
N LYS A 220 -2.49 -1.86 -20.71
CA LYS A 220 -3.89 -1.81 -21.13
C LYS A 220 -4.68 -0.91 -20.20
N VAL A 221 -5.74 -0.30 -20.70
CA VAL A 221 -6.68 0.50 -19.88
C VAL A 221 -8.00 -0.26 -19.78
N LEU A 222 -8.47 -0.48 -18.55
CA LEU A 222 -9.79 -1.07 -18.30
C LEU A 222 -10.78 0.03 -17.93
N PRO A 223 -11.91 0.18 -18.64
CA PRO A 223 -12.90 1.23 -18.38
C PRO A 223 -13.84 0.80 -17.25
N ILE A 224 -13.30 0.63 -16.04
CA ILE A 224 -13.98 0.02 -14.90
C ILE A 224 -15.28 0.76 -14.54
N ALA A 225 -15.29 2.09 -14.49
CA ALA A 225 -16.52 2.82 -14.18
C ALA A 225 -17.57 2.68 -15.30
N GLU A 226 -17.16 2.60 -16.56
CA GLU A 226 -18.05 2.35 -17.70
C GLU A 226 -18.71 0.97 -17.58
N TRP A 227 -17.91 -0.06 -17.27
CA TRP A 227 -18.41 -1.42 -17.04
C TRP A 227 -19.43 -1.53 -15.91
N SER A 228 -19.44 -0.60 -14.95
CA SER A 228 -20.48 -0.56 -13.92
C SER A 228 -21.86 -0.16 -14.45
N GLY A 229 -21.95 0.48 -15.62
CA GLY A 229 -23.18 1.03 -16.17
C GLY A 229 -23.72 2.27 -15.43
N ILE A 230 -23.04 2.77 -14.40
CA ILE A 230 -23.41 3.99 -13.67
C ILE A 230 -22.99 5.21 -14.49
N LYS A 231 -23.90 6.15 -14.73
CA LYS A 231 -23.65 7.35 -15.55
C LYS A 231 -23.40 8.61 -14.74
N ASP A 232 -24.01 8.72 -13.57
CA ASP A 232 -24.01 9.96 -12.77
C ASP A 232 -22.88 10.00 -11.73
N GLY A 233 -22.49 11.21 -11.36
CA GLY A 233 -21.49 11.47 -10.33
C GLY A 233 -20.03 11.23 -10.75
N PRO A 234 -19.07 11.51 -9.84
CA PRO A 234 -17.63 11.45 -10.12
C PRO A 234 -17.09 10.04 -10.45
N ARG A 235 -17.66 8.98 -9.83
CA ARG A 235 -17.34 7.55 -10.11
C ARG A 235 -15.83 7.20 -10.10
N ARG A 236 -15.12 7.54 -9.01
CA ARG A 236 -13.68 7.27 -8.90
C ARG A 236 -13.43 5.78 -8.69
N VAL A 237 -12.54 5.18 -9.47
CA VAL A 237 -12.21 3.75 -9.39
C VAL A 237 -11.05 3.55 -8.45
N VAL A 238 -11.25 2.76 -7.39
CA VAL A 238 -10.29 2.64 -6.29
C VAL A 238 -10.08 1.21 -5.80
N GLN A 239 -8.81 0.94 -5.49
CA GLN A 239 -8.30 -0.23 -4.78
C GLN A 239 -8.63 -1.55 -5.47
N PRO A 240 -7.79 -2.04 -6.41
CA PRO A 240 -7.90 -3.43 -6.87
C PRO A 240 -7.68 -4.38 -5.68
N GLU A 241 -8.53 -5.38 -5.50
CA GLU A 241 -8.32 -6.45 -4.52
C GLU A 241 -8.66 -7.81 -5.15
N TYR A 242 -7.77 -8.79 -4.98
CA TYR A 242 -7.98 -10.13 -5.53
C TYR A 242 -8.89 -10.97 -4.64
N ASN A 243 -9.57 -11.93 -5.23
CA ASN A 243 -10.15 -13.06 -4.49
C ASN A 243 -9.05 -14.04 -4.01
N LYS A 244 -9.43 -15.00 -3.16
CA LYS A 244 -8.51 -16.03 -2.62
C LYS A 244 -7.82 -16.87 -3.71
N ALA A 245 -8.51 -17.14 -4.81
CA ALA A 245 -7.98 -17.96 -5.90
C ALA A 245 -6.92 -17.20 -6.72
N GLY A 246 -6.97 -15.86 -6.70
CA GLY A 246 -6.07 -15.01 -7.48
C GLY A 246 -6.44 -14.91 -8.96
N ASP A 247 -7.68 -15.21 -9.32
CA ASP A 247 -8.17 -15.24 -10.71
C ASP A 247 -9.26 -14.19 -10.99
N GLU A 248 -9.68 -13.44 -9.97
CA GLU A 248 -10.56 -12.29 -10.08
C GLU A 248 -9.99 -11.09 -9.35
N VAL A 249 -10.19 -9.90 -9.92
CA VAL A 249 -9.80 -8.62 -9.30
C VAL A 249 -11.01 -7.71 -9.19
N TRP A 250 -11.24 -7.20 -7.99
CA TRP A 250 -12.43 -6.44 -7.61
C TRP A 250 -12.06 -4.97 -7.43
N PHE A 251 -12.88 -4.08 -8.00
CA PHE A 251 -12.67 -2.63 -7.98
C PHE A 251 -13.90 -1.96 -7.42
N ALA A 252 -13.72 -0.98 -6.53
CA ALA A 252 -14.83 -0.13 -6.11
C ALA A 252 -14.99 1.02 -7.12
N VAL A 253 -16.20 1.20 -7.64
CA VAL A 253 -16.62 2.41 -8.33
C VAL A 253 -17.23 3.32 -7.28
N TRP A 254 -16.39 4.15 -6.68
CA TRP A 254 -16.70 5.01 -5.55
C TRP A 254 -17.39 6.29 -6.01
N ASN A 255 -18.64 6.48 -5.57
CA ASN A 255 -19.42 7.67 -5.85
C ASN A 255 -19.78 8.44 -4.57
N GLY A 256 -20.44 9.59 -4.73
CA GLY A 256 -20.99 10.35 -3.59
C GLY A 256 -22.10 9.58 -2.87
N LYS A 257 -22.38 9.93 -1.62
CA LYS A 257 -23.39 9.27 -0.76
C LYS A 257 -24.78 9.17 -1.41
N GLU A 258 -25.19 10.22 -2.11
CA GLU A 258 -26.50 10.31 -2.77
C GLU A 258 -26.52 9.70 -4.19
N HIS A 259 -25.39 9.13 -4.66
CA HIS A 259 -25.26 8.57 -6.00
C HIS A 259 -25.06 7.05 -5.94
N GLU A 260 -25.52 6.35 -6.98
CA GLU A 260 -25.27 4.91 -7.13
C GLU A 260 -23.77 4.61 -7.18
N SER A 261 -23.36 3.53 -6.54
CA SER A 261 -22.00 2.98 -6.55
C SER A 261 -22.02 1.50 -6.92
N ALA A 262 -20.87 0.91 -7.24
CA ALA A 262 -20.76 -0.50 -7.60
C ALA A 262 -19.43 -1.12 -7.17
N ILE A 263 -19.38 -2.45 -7.13
CA ILE A 263 -18.12 -3.20 -7.21
C ILE A 263 -18.07 -3.91 -8.57
N VAL A 264 -17.00 -3.69 -9.32
CA VAL A 264 -16.76 -4.34 -10.62
C VAL A 264 -15.74 -5.45 -10.42
N ILE A 265 -16.08 -6.65 -10.89
CA ILE A 265 -15.22 -7.83 -10.84
C ILE A 265 -14.69 -8.10 -12.25
N VAL A 266 -13.38 -8.19 -12.37
CA VAL A 266 -12.64 -8.48 -13.61
C VAL A 266 -12.08 -9.90 -13.53
N ASP A 267 -12.22 -10.66 -14.61
CA ASP A 267 -11.51 -11.91 -14.79
C ASP A 267 -10.04 -11.62 -15.11
N ASP A 268 -9.13 -12.02 -14.23
CA ASP A 268 -7.71 -11.62 -14.31
C ASP A 268 -7.02 -12.18 -15.56
N LYS A 269 -7.40 -13.40 -15.97
CA LYS A 269 -6.76 -14.06 -17.12
C LYS A 269 -7.11 -13.38 -18.44
N THR A 270 -8.36 -12.98 -18.59
CA THR A 270 -8.89 -12.43 -19.84
C THR A 270 -8.92 -10.90 -19.86
N LEU A 271 -8.79 -10.26 -18.70
CA LEU A 271 -8.97 -8.81 -18.49
C LEU A 271 -10.34 -8.32 -18.95
N LYS A 272 -11.37 -9.17 -18.84
CA LYS A 272 -12.75 -8.86 -19.21
C LYS A 272 -13.61 -8.67 -17.97
N LEU A 273 -14.67 -7.88 -18.12
CA LEU A 273 -15.74 -7.79 -17.12
C LEU A 273 -16.30 -9.19 -16.83
N LYS A 274 -16.29 -9.56 -15.56
CA LYS A 274 -16.88 -10.82 -15.07
C LYS A 274 -18.24 -10.58 -14.43
N HIS A 275 -18.33 -9.57 -13.56
CA HIS A 275 -19.57 -9.28 -12.83
C HIS A 275 -19.60 -7.83 -12.32
N VAL A 276 -20.79 -7.32 -12.05
CA VAL A 276 -21.00 -6.01 -11.40
C VAL A 276 -21.95 -6.20 -10.22
N ILE A 277 -21.48 -5.91 -9.02
CA ILE A 277 -22.29 -5.90 -7.80
C ILE A 277 -22.87 -4.51 -7.61
N LYS A 278 -24.20 -4.44 -7.55
CA LYS A 278 -24.99 -3.26 -7.21
C LYS A 278 -26.02 -3.65 -6.16
N ASP A 279 -26.20 -2.79 -5.17
CA ASP A 279 -27.20 -2.98 -4.13
C ASP A 279 -27.53 -1.62 -3.51
N LYS A 280 -28.79 -1.39 -3.11
CA LYS A 280 -29.18 -0.15 -2.42
C LYS A 280 -28.41 0.07 -1.11
N ARG A 281 -27.92 -1.01 -0.49
CA ARG A 281 -27.10 -0.99 0.73
C ARG A 281 -25.63 -0.64 0.43
N LEU A 282 -25.19 -0.74 -0.82
CA LEU A 282 -23.81 -0.50 -1.24
C LEU A 282 -23.54 1.00 -1.42
N VAL A 283 -23.60 1.74 -0.32
CA VAL A 283 -23.37 3.19 -0.29
C VAL A 283 -21.88 3.46 -0.11
N THR A 284 -21.27 4.24 -1.02
CA THR A 284 -19.87 4.69 -0.93
C THR A 284 -18.84 3.56 -0.68
N PRO A 285 -18.84 2.45 -1.47
CA PRO A 285 -17.86 1.38 -1.30
C PRO A 285 -16.44 1.91 -1.59
N THR A 286 -15.49 1.58 -0.71
CA THR A 286 -14.08 2.01 -0.82
C THR A 286 -13.13 0.82 -0.60
N GLY A 287 -12.77 0.57 0.67
CA GLY A 287 -11.89 -0.53 1.06
C GLY A 287 -12.57 -1.89 0.91
N LYS A 288 -11.86 -2.82 0.27
CA LYS A 288 -12.22 -4.22 0.07
C LYS A 288 -11.06 -5.08 0.57
N PHE A 289 -11.35 -6.12 1.34
CA PHE A 289 -10.37 -7.01 1.94
C PHE A 289 -10.89 -8.45 1.79
N ASN A 290 -10.13 -9.31 1.11
CA ASN A 290 -10.48 -10.73 0.91
C ASN A 290 -10.20 -11.58 2.15
#